data_AF-A0A816Z8J0-F1
#
_entry.id   AF-A0A816Z8J0-F1
#
_cell.length_a   1.000
_cell.length_b   1.000
_cell.length_c   1.000
_cell.angle_alpha   90.00
_cell.angle_beta   90.00
_cell.angle_gamma   90.00
#
_symmetry.space_group_name_H-M   'P 1'
#
loop_
_entity.id
_entity.type
_entity.pdbx_description
1 polymer ?
#
loop_
_entity_poly.entity_id
_entity_poly.type
_entity_poly.pdbx_seq_one_letter_code
_entity_poly.pdbx_strand_id
1 'polypeptide(L)'
;MRKQKRHILLFLDNAPVHHPDVQLENIKLKFFSPNTTAKIQPMDQGVIRALKVYYRRHLVKLIITGAGVAVTADDINITALDVVYWIQGACEAVSATTIRSTFKSAGFEKLSVIDGIDALQQISITDEIISAEDKLIEELDRVLRHLTIGGKPMSGYDIIC
;
A
#
# COMPACT_ATOMS: atom_id res chain seq x y z
N MET A 1 6.34 24.35 -1.01
CA MET A 1 7.75 24.07 -0.66
C MET A 1 8.62 25.31 -0.72
N ARG A 2 8.79 25.97 -1.88
CA ARG A 2 9.54 27.23 -2.01
C ARG A 2 9.06 28.37 -1.11
N LYS A 3 7.76 28.70 -1.15
CA LYS A 3 7.16 29.74 -0.28
C LYS A 3 7.35 29.47 1.22
N GLN A 4 7.48 28.20 1.60
CA GLN A 4 7.68 27.75 2.98
C GLN A 4 9.17 27.51 3.31
N LYS A 5 10.10 27.76 2.38
CA LYS A 5 11.55 27.47 2.51
C LYS A 5 11.85 26.02 2.95
N ARG A 6 11.01 25.06 2.56
CA ARG A 6 11.17 23.63 2.87
C ARG A 6 11.93 22.93 1.75
N HIS A 7 13.04 22.30 2.10
CA HIS A 7 13.80 21.42 1.20
C HIS A 7 13.31 19.98 1.37
N ILE A 8 13.08 19.29 0.26
CA ILE A 8 12.60 17.90 0.24
C ILE A 8 13.60 17.04 -0.52
N LEU A 9 13.84 15.83 -0.02
CA LEU A 9 14.49 14.76 -0.76
C LEU A 9 13.40 13.78 -1.21
N LEU A 10 13.25 13.62 -2.53
CA LEU A 10 12.26 12.72 -3.12
C LEU A 10 12.97 11.50 -3.72
N PHE A 11 12.58 10.32 -3.25
CA PHE A 11 13.11 9.06 -3.76
C PHE A 11 12.21 8.52 -4.89
N LEU A 12 12.83 8.09 -5.99
CA LEU A 12 12.14 7.56 -7.17
C LEU A 12 12.76 6.22 -7.60
N ASP A 13 11.95 5.36 -8.22
CA ASP A 13 12.44 4.19 -8.91
C ASP A 13 13.13 4.58 -10.25
N ASN A 14 13.64 3.60 -10.97
CA ASN A 14 14.31 3.82 -12.26
C ASN A 14 13.36 3.65 -13.46
N ALA A 15 12.06 3.93 -13.29
CA ALA A 15 11.12 3.84 -14.41
C ALA A 15 11.54 4.83 -15.53
N PRO A 16 11.47 4.43 -16.82
CA PRO A 16 11.91 5.27 -17.95
C PRO A 16 11.20 6.63 -18.06
N VAL A 17 10.02 6.76 -17.45
CA VAL A 17 9.24 8.01 -17.38
C VAL A 17 9.85 9.04 -16.43
N HIS A 18 10.74 8.64 -15.52
CA HIS A 18 11.41 9.54 -14.60
C HIS A 18 12.68 10.09 -15.22
N HIS A 19 12.62 11.33 -15.69
CA HIS A 19 13.78 12.02 -16.26
C HIS A 19 14.73 12.50 -15.14
N PRO A 20 15.98 11.99 -15.10
CA PRO A 20 16.94 12.35 -14.04
C PRO A 20 17.42 13.80 -14.12
N ASP A 21 17.30 14.43 -15.28
CA ASP A 21 17.83 15.77 -15.57
C ASP A 21 16.88 16.91 -15.15
N VAL A 22 15.72 16.59 -14.58
CA VAL A 22 14.75 17.60 -14.11
C VAL A 22 15.31 18.31 -12.87
N GLN A 23 15.54 19.61 -12.99
CA GLN A 23 16.00 20.45 -11.89
C GLN A 23 14.83 21.14 -11.20
N LEU A 24 14.76 21.02 -9.87
CA LEU A 24 13.71 21.60 -9.03
C LEU A 24 14.36 22.44 -7.91
N GLU A 25 13.89 23.68 -7.70
CA GLU A 25 14.55 24.66 -6.81
C GLU A 25 14.59 24.27 -5.32
N ASN A 26 13.71 23.38 -4.85
CA ASN A 26 13.64 22.95 -3.44
C ASN A 26 13.39 21.45 -3.25
N ILE A 27 13.50 20.67 -4.33
CA ILE A 27 13.32 19.22 -4.29
C ILE A 27 14.55 18.60 -4.92
N LYS A 28 15.26 17.78 -4.15
CA LYS A 28 16.35 16.95 -4.65
C LYS A 28 15.78 15.59 -5.01
N LEU A 29 15.94 15.17 -6.25
CA LEU A 29 15.58 13.81 -6.67
C LEU A 29 16.72 12.85 -6.33
N LYS A 30 16.38 11.66 -5.83
CA LYS A 30 17.32 10.56 -5.60
C LYS A 30 16.73 9.28 -6.13
N PHE A 31 17.42 8.68 -7.09
CA PHE A 31 17.02 7.40 -7.65
C PHE A 31 17.56 6.26 -6.79
N PHE A 32 16.76 5.22 -6.62
CA PHE A 32 17.23 3.94 -6.08
C PHE A 32 18.24 3.29 -7.05
N SER A 33 19.02 2.33 -6.58
CA SER A 33 19.89 1.57 -7.47
C SER A 33 19.06 0.80 -8.52
N PRO A 34 19.58 0.56 -9.73
CA PRO A 34 18.91 -0.31 -10.70
C PRO A 34 18.64 -1.69 -10.10
N ASN A 35 17.53 -2.34 -10.49
CA ASN A 35 17.12 -3.66 -9.99
C ASN A 35 16.97 -3.76 -8.47
N THR A 36 16.70 -2.63 -7.83
CA THR A 36 16.33 -2.61 -6.43
C THR A 36 15.07 -3.44 -6.23
N THR A 37 15.14 -4.46 -5.37
CA THR A 37 13.94 -5.22 -4.98
C THR A 37 12.99 -4.31 -4.21
N ALA A 38 11.68 -4.54 -4.32
CA ALA A 38 10.62 -3.88 -3.54
C ALA A 38 10.94 -3.73 -2.04
N LYS A 39 11.83 -4.58 -1.50
CA LYS A 39 12.35 -4.53 -0.13
C LYS A 39 13.01 -3.24 0.35
N ILE A 40 13.37 -2.25 -0.48
CA ILE A 40 13.85 -0.96 0.06
C ILE A 40 13.04 0.23 -0.47
N GLN A 41 11.98 -0.04 -1.22
CA GLN A 41 11.09 0.98 -1.74
C GLN A 41 9.88 1.08 -0.81
N PRO A 42 9.73 2.17 -0.02
CA PRO A 42 8.65 2.26 0.96
C PRO A 42 7.26 2.14 0.34
N MET A 43 7.09 2.59 -0.90
CA MET A 43 5.80 2.47 -1.58
C MET A 43 5.43 1.00 -1.81
N ASP A 44 6.37 0.19 -2.30
CA ASP A 44 6.16 -1.22 -2.61
C ASP A 44 6.19 -2.12 -1.37
N GLN A 45 6.89 -1.70 -0.31
CA GLN A 45 6.93 -2.48 0.93
C GLN A 45 5.59 -2.54 1.69
N GLY A 46 4.70 -1.55 1.52
CA GLY A 46 3.49 -1.54 2.35
C GLY A 46 2.48 -0.44 2.08
N VAL A 47 2.89 0.74 1.59
CA VAL A 47 1.94 1.84 1.36
C VAL A 47 0.95 1.49 0.24
N ILE A 48 1.44 0.96 -0.90
CA ILE A 48 0.59 0.53 -2.01
C ILE A 48 -0.30 -0.65 -1.58
N ARG A 49 0.24 -1.58 -0.80
CA ARG A 49 -0.53 -2.72 -0.25
C ARG A 49 -1.68 -2.22 0.63
N ALA A 50 -1.41 -1.34 1.58
CA ALA A 50 -2.44 -0.75 2.45
C ALA A 50 -3.50 0.00 1.62
N LEU A 51 -3.09 0.78 0.62
CA LEU A 51 -4.01 1.48 -0.28
C LEU A 51 -4.94 0.50 -1.02
N LYS A 52 -4.39 -0.57 -1.60
CA LYS A 52 -5.17 -1.60 -2.33
C LYS A 52 -6.21 -2.26 -1.43
N VAL A 53 -5.86 -2.53 -0.17
CA VAL A 53 -6.79 -3.11 0.82
C VAL A 53 -7.98 -2.19 1.04
N TYR A 54 -7.73 -0.90 1.31
CA TYR A 54 -8.83 0.04 1.54
C TYR A 54 -9.69 0.24 0.29
N TYR A 55 -9.07 0.36 -0.88
CA TYR A 55 -9.77 0.45 -2.16
C TYR A 55 -10.67 -0.76 -2.41
N ARG A 56 -10.13 -1.99 -2.27
CA ARG A 56 -10.90 -3.22 -2.50
C ARG A 56 -11.99 -3.43 -1.47
N ARG A 57 -11.84 -2.91 -0.25
CA ARG A 57 -12.91 -2.89 0.74
C ARG A 57 -14.13 -2.09 0.26
N HIS A 58 -13.93 -1.00 -0.48
CA HIS A 58 -15.06 -0.27 -1.10
C HIS A 58 -15.72 -1.08 -2.21
N LEU A 59 -14.92 -1.72 -3.07
CA LEU A 59 -15.42 -2.60 -4.13
C LEU A 59 -16.28 -3.74 -3.58
N VAL A 60 -15.79 -4.47 -2.57
CA VAL A 60 -16.54 -5.57 -1.95
C VAL A 60 -17.83 -5.09 -1.29
N LYS A 61 -17.79 -3.94 -0.60
CA LYS A 61 -19.01 -3.35 -0.03
C LYS A 61 -20.06 -3.06 -1.11
N LEU A 62 -19.66 -2.48 -2.23
CA LEU A 62 -20.58 -2.23 -3.35
C LEU A 62 -21.16 -3.54 -3.86
N ILE A 63 -20.34 -4.56 -4.10
CA ILE A 63 -20.80 -5.86 -4.61
C ILE A 63 -21.80 -6.50 -3.64
N ILE A 64 -21.52 -6.49 -2.34
CA ILE A 64 -22.42 -7.05 -1.32
C ILE A 64 -23.74 -6.29 -1.26
N THR A 65 -23.69 -4.95 -1.26
CA THR A 65 -24.91 -4.12 -1.22
C THR A 65 -25.72 -4.26 -2.51
N GLY A 66 -25.05 -4.31 -3.67
CA GLY A 66 -25.68 -4.51 -4.97
C GLY A 66 -26.31 -5.89 -5.12
N ALA A 67 -25.65 -6.95 -4.65
CA ALA A 67 -26.15 -8.32 -4.72
C ALA A 67 -27.45 -8.56 -3.95
N GLY A 68 -27.80 -7.69 -2.99
CA GLY A 68 -29.09 -7.75 -2.29
C GLY A 68 -30.28 -7.29 -3.13
N VAL A 69 -30.03 -6.61 -4.25
CA VAL A 69 -31.06 -5.95 -5.08
C VAL A 69 -30.96 -6.35 -6.56
N ALA A 70 -29.75 -6.65 -7.03
CA ALA A 70 -29.44 -7.04 -8.40
C ALA A 70 -30.02 -8.41 -8.77
N VAL A 71 -30.46 -8.55 -10.02
CA VAL A 71 -30.93 -9.83 -10.59
C VAL A 71 -29.76 -10.59 -11.21
N THR A 72 -28.80 -9.85 -11.78
CA THR A 72 -27.60 -10.35 -12.42
C THR A 72 -26.37 -9.54 -12.01
N ALA A 73 -25.17 -10.07 -12.24
CA ALA A 73 -23.93 -9.34 -11.98
C ALA A 73 -23.80 -8.06 -12.81
N ASP A 74 -24.41 -8.03 -14.01
CA ASP A 74 -24.37 -6.88 -14.92
C ASP A 74 -25.17 -5.68 -14.40
N ASP A 75 -26.07 -5.89 -13.43
CA ASP A 75 -26.81 -4.82 -12.77
C ASP A 75 -25.92 -4.00 -11.81
N ILE A 76 -24.75 -4.53 -11.43
CA ILE A 76 -23.78 -3.85 -10.57
C ILE A 76 -22.83 -3.03 -11.44
N ASN A 77 -23.21 -1.79 -11.71
CA ASN A 77 -22.38 -0.88 -12.49
C ASN A 77 -21.37 -0.13 -11.60
N ILE A 78 -20.10 -0.11 -12.03
CA ILE A 78 -19.01 0.63 -11.38
C ILE A 78 -18.52 1.70 -12.35
N THR A 79 -18.65 2.97 -11.96
CA THR A 79 -18.17 4.08 -12.78
C THR A 79 -16.74 4.47 -12.42
N ALA A 80 -16.06 5.17 -13.33
CA ALA A 80 -14.76 5.76 -13.03
C ALA A 80 -14.82 6.77 -11.87
N LEU A 81 -15.96 7.46 -11.70
CA LEU A 81 -16.16 8.41 -10.61
C LEU A 81 -16.19 7.70 -9.25
N ASP A 82 -16.85 6.54 -9.16
CA ASP A 82 -16.84 5.71 -7.96
C ASP A 82 -15.42 5.32 -7.57
N VAL A 83 -14.63 4.87 -8.56
CA VAL A 83 -13.23 4.49 -8.38
C VAL A 83 -12.39 5.66 -7.87
N VAL A 84 -12.58 6.87 -8.39
CA VAL A 84 -11.87 8.07 -7.92
C VAL A 84 -12.18 8.34 -6.45
N TYR A 85 -13.45 8.28 -6.04
CA TYR A 85 -13.83 8.46 -4.63
C TYR A 85 -13.27 7.35 -3.74
N TRP A 86 -13.22 6.11 -4.21
CA TRP A 86 -12.63 5.00 -3.45
C TRP A 86 -11.12 5.15 -3.28
N ILE A 87 -10.40 5.60 -4.31
CA ILE A 87 -8.97 5.89 -4.21
C ILE A 87 -8.72 7.03 -3.22
N GLN A 88 -9.53 8.09 -3.28
CA GLN A 88 -9.42 9.20 -2.31
C GLN A 88 -9.63 8.69 -0.88
N GLY A 89 -10.73 7.96 -0.63
CA GLY A 89 -11.02 7.39 0.69
C GLY A 89 -9.95 6.40 1.16
N ALA A 90 -9.38 5.62 0.24
CA ALA A 90 -8.27 4.72 0.54
C ALA A 90 -7.01 5.49 0.93
N CYS A 91 -6.65 6.55 0.20
CA CYS A 91 -5.51 7.42 0.53
C CYS A 91 -5.67 8.06 1.93
N GLU A 92 -6.88 8.54 2.26
CA GLU A 92 -7.19 9.13 3.57
C GLU A 92 -7.17 8.09 4.71
N ALA A 93 -7.51 6.83 4.40
CA ALA A 93 -7.50 5.74 5.37
C ALA A 93 -6.09 5.20 5.68
N VAL A 94 -5.12 5.37 4.78
CA VAL A 94 -3.73 4.99 5.06
C VAL A 94 -3.17 5.88 6.16
N SER A 95 -2.97 5.30 7.33
CA SER A 95 -2.55 6.03 8.52
C SER A 95 -1.10 6.51 8.45
N ALA A 96 -0.80 7.61 9.15
CA ALA A 96 0.57 8.10 9.29
C ALA A 96 1.50 7.10 9.99
N THR A 97 0.97 6.24 10.87
CA THR A 97 1.73 5.17 11.52
C THR A 97 2.11 4.07 10.53
N THR A 98 1.19 3.65 9.66
CA THR A 98 1.48 2.72 8.55
C THR A 98 2.59 3.28 7.67
N ILE A 99 2.45 4.53 7.19
CA ILE A 99 3.48 5.17 6.36
C ILE A 99 4.83 5.18 7.06
N ARG A 100 4.88 5.62 8.33
CA ARG A 100 6.14 5.68 9.10
C ARG A 100 6.77 4.30 9.26
N SER A 101 5.98 3.29 9.58
CA SER A 101 6.45 1.92 9.74
C SER A 101 7.02 1.38 8.43
N THR A 102 6.37 1.62 7.30
CA THR A 102 6.88 1.17 6.00
C THR A 102 8.17 1.88 5.61
N PHE A 103 8.29 3.18 5.87
CA PHE A 103 9.56 3.88 5.65
C PHE A 103 10.67 3.35 6.57
N LYS A 104 10.37 3.07 7.83
CA LYS A 104 11.32 2.45 8.77
C LYS A 104 11.79 1.08 8.24
N SER A 105 10.87 0.21 7.86
CA SER A 105 11.19 -1.12 7.30
C SER A 105 12.00 -1.06 6.00
N ALA A 106 11.88 0.04 5.24
CA ALA A 106 12.67 0.28 4.03
C ALA A 106 14.05 0.90 4.33
N GLY A 107 14.42 1.04 5.60
CA GLY A 107 15.72 1.56 6.03
C GLY A 107 15.81 3.08 6.16
N PHE A 108 14.68 3.80 6.14
CA PHE A 108 14.64 5.26 6.34
C PHE A 108 14.61 5.67 7.82
N GLU A 109 14.96 4.75 8.72
CA GLU A 109 15.15 5.07 10.13
C GLU A 109 16.49 5.74 10.37
N LYS A 110 16.51 6.69 11.29
CA LYS A 110 17.73 7.39 11.69
C LYS A 110 18.59 6.39 12.45
N LEU A 111 19.66 5.88 11.84
CA LEU A 111 20.72 5.16 12.55
C LEU A 111 21.32 6.12 13.59
N SER A 112 20.90 6.00 14.86
CA SER A 112 21.73 6.49 15.96
C SER A 112 22.97 5.62 15.98
N VAL A 113 24.14 6.25 15.89
CA VAL A 113 25.46 5.61 15.71
C VAL A 113 25.91 4.78 16.93
N ILE A 114 25.00 4.26 17.77
CA ILE A 114 25.36 3.67 19.06
C ILE A 114 25.16 2.15 19.13
N ASP A 115 24.15 1.54 18.50
CA ASP A 115 23.79 0.16 18.86
C ASP A 115 23.87 -0.84 17.71
N GLY A 116 25.07 -1.39 17.50
CA GLY A 116 25.31 -2.56 16.66
C GLY A 116 24.67 -3.88 17.15
N ILE A 117 23.75 -3.80 18.12
CA ILE A 117 23.04 -4.95 18.73
C ILE A 117 21.55 -4.95 18.36
N ASP A 118 20.97 -3.81 17.97
CA ASP A 118 19.51 -3.61 17.85
C ASP A 118 18.90 -4.14 16.52
N ALA A 119 19.73 -4.41 15.51
CA ALA A 119 19.27 -4.87 14.19
C ALA A 119 18.63 -6.27 14.22
N LEU A 120 19.01 -7.13 15.17
CA LEU A 120 18.42 -8.47 15.32
C LEU A 120 17.04 -8.44 16.01
N GLN A 121 16.77 -7.43 16.81
CA GLN A 121 15.51 -7.29 17.56
C GLN A 121 14.40 -6.71 16.67
N GLN A 122 14.74 -5.87 15.69
CA GLN A 122 13.78 -5.38 14.69
C GLN A 122 13.25 -6.50 13.77
N ILE A 123 14.06 -7.52 13.46
CA ILE A 123 13.62 -8.69 12.67
C ILE A 123 12.51 -9.45 13.43
N SER A 124 12.67 -9.64 14.74
CA SER A 124 11.68 -10.32 15.58
C SER A 124 10.34 -9.58 15.65
N ILE A 125 10.34 -8.25 15.66
CA ILE A 125 9.11 -7.44 15.71
C ILE A 125 8.41 -7.43 14.34
N THR A 126 9.17 -7.44 13.24
CA THR A 126 8.59 -7.56 11.90
C THR A 126 7.90 -8.89 11.69
N ASP A 127 8.43 -9.99 12.24
CA ASP A 127 7.82 -11.32 12.14
C ASP A 127 6.50 -11.43 12.94
N GLU A 128 6.40 -10.78 14.11
CA GLU A 128 5.14 -10.71 14.88
C GLU A 128 4.05 -9.91 14.15
N ILE A 129 4.42 -8.81 13.49
CA ILE A 129 3.47 -7.99 12.70
C ILE A 129 3.00 -8.75 11.46
N ILE A 130 3.90 -9.45 10.75
CA ILE A 130 3.55 -10.30 9.60
C ILE A 130 2.59 -11.41 10.06
N SER A 131 2.86 -12.05 11.21
CA SER A 131 2.00 -13.07 11.81
C SER A 131 0.60 -12.53 12.19
N ALA A 132 0.51 -11.28 12.66
CA ALA A 132 -0.78 -10.64 12.93
C ALA A 132 -1.55 -10.29 11.65
N GLU A 133 -0.86 -9.90 10.58
CA GLU A 133 -1.48 -9.69 9.27
C GLU A 133 -2.02 -11.01 8.70
N ASP A 134 -1.26 -12.10 8.76
CA ASP A 134 -1.67 -13.42 8.23
C ASP A 134 -2.99 -13.91 8.87
N LYS A 135 -3.17 -13.70 10.17
CA LYS A 135 -4.44 -14.00 10.86
C LYS A 135 -5.63 -13.20 10.34
N LEU A 136 -5.42 -11.92 10.00
CA LEU A 136 -6.47 -11.09 9.42
C LEU A 136 -6.79 -11.51 7.98
N ILE A 137 -5.80 -12.00 7.23
CA ILE A 137 -6.01 -12.57 5.90
C ILE A 137 -6.83 -13.86 5.99
N GLU A 138 -6.53 -14.75 6.94
CA GLU A 138 -7.29 -15.99 7.16
C GLU A 138 -8.76 -15.72 7.55
N GLU A 139 -9.01 -14.72 8.40
CA GLU A 139 -10.38 -14.32 8.72
C GLU A 139 -11.11 -13.75 7.50
N LEU A 140 -10.42 -12.99 6.67
CA LEU A 140 -10.96 -12.44 5.44
C LEU A 140 -11.24 -13.55 4.41
N ASP A 141 -10.35 -14.53 4.26
CA ASP A 141 -10.54 -15.75 3.47
C ASP A 141 -11.81 -16.49 3.89
N ARG A 142 -12.01 -16.65 5.21
CA ARG A 142 -13.22 -17.29 5.76
C ARG A 142 -14.50 -16.57 5.35
N VAL A 143 -14.48 -15.23 5.31
CA VAL A 143 -15.65 -14.42 4.91
C VAL A 143 -15.87 -14.47 3.39
N LEU A 144 -14.80 -14.43 2.61
CA LEU A 144 -14.85 -14.33 1.16
C LEU A 144 -15.02 -15.67 0.44
N ARG A 145 -14.84 -16.81 1.11
CA ARG A 145 -14.99 -18.15 0.52
C ARG A 145 -16.33 -18.41 -0.19
N HIS A 146 -17.36 -17.63 0.14
CA HIS A 146 -18.69 -17.72 -0.46
C HIS A 146 -18.89 -16.74 -1.63
N LEU A 147 -17.96 -15.81 -1.84
CA LEU A 147 -17.96 -14.86 -2.95
C LEU A 147 -17.11 -15.42 -4.10
N THR A 148 -17.74 -15.70 -5.23
CA THR A 148 -17.06 -16.17 -6.44
C THR A 148 -17.14 -15.11 -7.53
N ILE A 149 -16.01 -14.82 -8.19
CA ILE A 149 -15.96 -13.94 -9.38
C ILE A 149 -15.36 -14.74 -10.53
N GLY A 150 -16.08 -14.85 -11.65
CA GLY A 150 -15.64 -15.63 -12.82
C GLY A 150 -15.46 -17.13 -12.52
N GLY A 151 -16.20 -17.68 -11.55
CA GLY A 151 -16.10 -19.08 -11.13
C GLY A 151 -14.95 -19.38 -10.16
N LYS A 152 -14.10 -18.40 -9.82
CA LYS A 152 -13.03 -18.56 -8.82
C LYS A 152 -13.50 -17.98 -7.48
N PRO A 153 -13.36 -18.71 -6.35
CA PRO A 153 -13.58 -18.15 -5.02
C PRO A 153 -12.56 -17.05 -4.75
N MET A 154 -13.03 -15.94 -4.19
CA MET A 154 -12.15 -14.86 -3.75
C MET A 154 -11.44 -15.24 -2.45
N SER A 155 -10.14 -14.99 -2.40
CA SER A 155 -9.35 -15.05 -1.18
C SER A 155 -9.07 -13.64 -0.61
N GLY A 156 -8.84 -13.55 0.69
CA GLY A 156 -8.25 -12.39 1.34
C GLY A 156 -6.92 -12.01 0.71
N TYR A 157 -6.15 -12.99 0.21
CA TYR A 157 -4.97 -12.74 -0.61
C TYR A 157 -5.30 -12.02 -1.93
N ASP A 158 -6.34 -12.45 -2.67
CA ASP A 158 -6.82 -11.74 -3.87
C ASP A 158 -7.29 -10.31 -3.53
N ILE A 159 -7.66 -10.05 -2.27
CA ILE A 159 -8.02 -8.72 -1.77
C ILE A 159 -6.83 -7.90 -1.28
N ILE A 160 -5.75 -8.51 -0.81
CA ILE A 160 -4.66 -7.82 -0.15
C ILE A 160 -3.45 -7.61 -1.09
N CYS A 161 -3.20 -8.51 -2.04
CA CYS A 161 -2.06 -8.47 -2.98
C CYS A 161 -2.42 -7.81 -4.33
#